data_AF-A0A6J5DZE0-F1
#
_entry.id   AF-A0A6J5DZE0-F1
#
_cell.length_a   1.000
_cell.length_b   1.000
_cell.length_c   1.000
_cell.angle_alpha   90.00
_cell.angle_beta   90.00
_cell.angle_gamma   90.00
#
_symmetry.space_group_name_H-M   'P 1'
#
loop_
_entity.id
_entity.type
_entity.pdbx_description
1 polymer ?
#
loop_
_entity_poly.entity_id
_entity_poly.type
_entity_poly.pdbx_seq_one_letter_code
_entity_poly.pdbx_strand_id
1 'polypeptide(L)' 'MMETNGSGRTPRRNASHVVDAELEHLEWATQQPMLDILDARYWQRRVMALQSGYQLTQQQGMRIDRMLKRLVGPGPDN' A
#
# COMPACT_ATOMS: atom_id res chain seq x y z
N MET A 1 4.25 17.31 -35.76
CA MET A 1 3.02 16.59 -35.39
C MET A 1 2.99 16.55 -33.88
N MET A 2 1.95 17.13 -33.28
CA MET A 2 1.79 17.23 -31.83
C MET A 2 0.90 16.07 -31.40
N GLU A 3 1.48 15.04 -30.82
CA GLU A 3 0.74 13.89 -30.30
C GLU A 3 0.50 14.08 -28.81
N THR A 4 -0.69 14.56 -28.49
CA THR A 4 -1.24 14.58 -27.14
C THR A 4 -1.87 13.23 -26.84
N ASN A 5 -1.11 12.25 -26.32
CA ASN A 5 -1.73 11.19 -25.52
C ASN A 5 -0.70 10.38 -24.71
N GLY A 6 -0.84 10.43 -23.39
CA GLY A 6 0.01 9.64 -22.50
C GLY A 6 -0.14 10.13 -21.08
N SER A 7 -1.31 9.87 -20.50
CA SER A 7 -1.57 10.03 -19.06
C SER A 7 -0.34 9.62 -18.27
N GLY A 8 0.25 10.59 -17.55
CA GLY A 8 1.59 10.53 -16.95
C GLY A 8 1.69 9.42 -15.91
N ARG A 9 1.80 8.18 -16.37
CA ARG A 9 2.07 7.02 -15.52
C ARG A 9 3.54 7.10 -15.19
N THR A 10 3.83 7.73 -14.07
CA THR A 10 5.17 7.75 -13.47
C THR A 10 5.72 6.32 -13.53
N PRO A 11 6.91 6.10 -14.12
CA PRO A 11 7.47 4.76 -14.23
C PRO A 11 7.55 4.15 -12.84
N ARG A 12 6.85 3.03 -12.66
CA ARG A 12 6.87 2.29 -11.40
C ARG A 12 8.30 1.87 -11.10
N ARG A 13 8.76 2.18 -9.88
CA ARG A 13 10.14 1.87 -9.49
C ARG A 13 10.29 0.36 -9.28
N ASN A 14 11.33 -0.22 -9.87
CA ASN A 14 11.75 -1.59 -9.61
C ASN A 14 12.66 -1.58 -8.37
N ALA A 15 12.05 -1.68 -7.19
CA ALA A 15 12.78 -1.66 -5.92
C ALA A 15 12.20 -2.70 -4.97
N SER A 16 12.21 -3.97 -5.39
CA SER A 16 11.55 -5.06 -4.66
C SER A 16 12.00 -5.14 -3.19
N HIS A 17 13.28 -4.94 -2.89
CA HIS A 17 13.80 -4.96 -1.51
C HIS A 17 13.29 -3.78 -0.67
N VAL A 18 13.12 -2.61 -1.27
CA VAL A 18 12.57 -1.42 -0.59
C VAL A 18 11.09 -1.65 -0.29
N VAL A 19 10.35 -2.26 -1.23
CA VAL A 19 8.95 -2.64 -1.02
C VAL A 19 8.83 -3.66 0.10
N ASP A 20 9.71 -4.67 0.17
CA ASP A 20 9.66 -5.66 1.24
C ASP A 20 9.89 -5.02 2.62
N ALA A 21 10.93 -4.19 2.75
CA ALA A 21 11.21 -3.45 3.99
C ALA A 21 10.08 -2.50 4.42
N GLU A 22 9.47 -1.78 3.47
CA GLU A 22 8.31 -0.93 3.76
C GLU A 22 7.08 -1.77 4.18
N LEU A 23 6.85 -2.93 3.56
CA LEU A 23 5.77 -3.83 3.96
C LEU A 23 6.00 -4.38 5.37
N GLU A 24 7.21 -4.84 5.69
CA GLU A 24 7.57 -5.28 7.04
C GLU A 24 7.34 -4.17 8.07
N HIS A 25 7.76 -2.94 7.75
CA HIS A 25 7.53 -1.79 8.62
C HIS A 25 6.03 -1.53 8.83
N LEU A 26 5.22 -1.55 7.77
CA LEU A 26 3.79 -1.32 7.87
C LEU A 26 3.05 -2.46 8.59
N GLU A 27 3.45 -3.71 8.39
CA GLU A 27 2.93 -4.84 9.15
C GLU A 27 3.19 -4.65 10.65
N TRP A 28 4.41 -4.29 11.03
CA TRP A 28 4.73 -4.00 12.43
C TRP A 28 3.98 -2.78 12.98
N ALA A 29 3.93 -1.68 12.23
CA ALA A 29 3.35 -0.42 12.67
C ALA A 29 1.82 -0.51 12.83
N THR A 30 1.13 -1.26 11.97
CA THR A 30 -0.33 -1.45 12.04
C THR A 30 -0.75 -2.44 13.14
N GLN A 31 0.18 -3.17 13.74
CA GLN A 31 -0.06 -4.03 14.91
C GLN A 31 0.23 -3.34 16.24
N GLN A 32 0.84 -2.16 16.23
CA GLN A 32 1.00 -1.37 17.45
C GLN A 32 -0.38 -0.86 17.92
N PRO A 33 -0.61 -0.69 19.24
CA PRO A 33 -1.82 -0.05 19.73
C PRO A 33 -1.96 1.29 19.01
N MET A 34 -3.07 1.47 18.28
CA MET A 34 -3.30 2.65 17.47
C MET A 34 -3.11 3.88 18.35
N LEU A 35 -2.05 4.63 18.10
CA LEU A 35 -2.02 6.03 18.51
C LEU A 35 -3.25 6.64 17.84
N ASP A 36 -4.14 7.22 18.64
CA ASP A 36 -5.43 7.81 18.22
C ASP A 36 -5.30 8.75 17.00
N ILE A 37 -4.09 9.24 16.76
CA ILE A 37 -3.66 10.11 15.65
C ILE A 37 -3.61 9.39 14.28
N LEU A 38 -3.32 8.08 14.22
CA LEU A 38 -3.11 7.33 12.97
C LEU A 38 -4.24 6.33 12.71
N ASP A 39 -5.33 6.85 12.16
CA ASP A 39 -6.55 6.10 11.81
C ASP A 39 -6.30 5.02 10.73
N ALA A 40 -7.20 4.03 10.67
CA ALA A 40 -7.17 2.96 9.66
C ALA A 40 -7.06 3.50 8.22
N ARG A 41 -7.72 4.63 7.94
CA ARG A 41 -7.66 5.31 6.63
C ARG A 41 -6.27 5.83 6.30
N TYR A 42 -5.51 6.28 7.29
CA TYR A 42 -4.13 6.73 7.07
C TYR A 42 -3.26 5.56 6.59
N TRP A 43 -3.35 4.43 7.28
CA TRP A 43 -2.61 3.22 6.92
C TRP A 43 -3.02 2.66 5.55
N GLN A 44 -4.31 2.68 5.22
CA GLN A 44 -4.80 2.29 3.89
C GLN A 44 -4.18 3.15 2.78
N ARG A 45 -4.15 4.47 2.95
CA ARG A 45 -3.52 5.37 1.97
C ARG A 45 -2.05 5.06 1.80
N ARG A 46 -1.34 4.77 2.89
CA ARG A 46 0.09 4.45 2.86
C ARG A 46 0.37 3.15 2.11
N VAL A 47 -0.44 2.12 2.34
CA VAL A 47 -0.35 0.84 1.63
C VAL A 47 -0.67 1.00 0.14
N MET A 48 -1.72 1.76 -0.21
CA MET A 48 -2.07 2.03 -1.61
C MET A 48 -1.00 2.85 -2.35
N ALA A 49 -0.32 3.78 -1.65
CA ALA A 49 0.78 4.54 -2.23
C ALA A 49 1.94 3.62 -2.66
N LEU A 50 2.25 2.57 -1.90
CA LEU A 50 3.25 1.57 -2.31
C LEU A 50 2.80 0.80 -3.56
N GLN A 51 1.52 0.39 -3.62
CA GLN A 51 0.97 -0.32 -4.76
C GLN A 51 0.97 0.53 -6.06
N SER A 52 0.77 1.84 -5.93
CA SER A 52 0.79 2.74 -7.08
C SER A 52 2.20 3.10 -7.53
N GLY A 53 3.12 3.31 -6.57
CA GLY A 53 4.48 3.81 -6.82
C GLY A 53 5.51 2.77 -7.27
N TYR A 54 5.27 1.48 -7.00
CA TYR A 54 6.25 0.41 -7.25
C TYR A 54 5.70 -0.68 -8.16
N GLN A 55 6.60 -1.35 -8.87
CA GLN A 55 6.27 -2.59 -9.56
C GLN A 55 6.39 -3.72 -8.54
N LEU A 56 5.24 -4.26 -8.15
CA LEU A 56 5.15 -5.28 -7.12
C LEU A 56 5.36 -6.68 -7.71
N THR A 57 5.99 -7.55 -6.94
CA THR A 57 5.91 -8.99 -7.18
C THR A 57 4.54 -9.54 -6.78
N GLN A 58 4.21 -10.75 -7.24
CA GLN A 58 2.95 -11.41 -6.85
C GLN A 58 2.85 -11.60 -5.33
N GLN A 59 3.95 -11.96 -4.67
CA GLN A 59 4.01 -12.13 -3.21
C GLN A 59 3.76 -10.81 -2.47
N GLN A 60 4.35 -9.71 -2.94
CA GLN A 60 4.14 -8.38 -2.37
C GLN A 60 2.69 -7.90 -2.55
N GLY A 61 2.10 -8.17 -3.71
CA GLY A 61 0.68 -7.89 -3.97
C GLY A 61 -0.24 -8.63 -2.99
N MET A 62 0.05 -9.90 -2.70
CA MET A 62 -0.72 -10.66 -1.72
C MET A 62 -0.56 -10.14 -0.28
N ARG A 63 0.65 -9.73 0.13
CA ARG A 63 0.88 -9.10 1.44
C ARG A 63 0.06 -7.80 1.58
N ILE A 64 0.08 -6.95 0.55
CA ILE A 64 -0.69 -5.70 0.49
C ILE A 64 -2.19 -5.97 0.64
N ASP A 65 -2.75 -6.92 -0.11
CA ASP A 65 -4.17 -7.26 -0.03
C ASP A 65 -4.58 -7.71 1.38
N ARG A 66 -3.75 -8.56 2.01
CA ARG A 66 -3.98 -9.03 3.38
C ARG A 66 -3.96 -7.88 4.39
N MET A 67 -3.03 -6.93 4.25
CA MET A 67 -2.98 -5.75 5.11
C MET A 67 -4.20 -4.85 4.93
N LEU A 68 -4.60 -4.59 3.68
CA LEU A 68 -5.79 -3.78 3.39
C LEU A 68 -7.04 -4.39 4.01
N LYS A 69 -7.22 -5.71 3.90
CA LYS A 69 -8.33 -6.44 4.55
C LYS A 69 -8.32 -6.28 6.07
N ARG A 70 -7.15 -6.34 6.71
CA ARG A 70 -7.03 -6.12 8.17
C ARG A 70 -7.37 -4.68 8.55
N LEU A 71 -6.96 -3.71 7.75
CA LEU A 71 -7.18 -2.29 7.99
C LEU A 71 -8.62 -1.82 7.74
N VAL A 72 -9.38 -2.49 6.86
CA VAL A 72 -10.83 -2.25 6.75
C VAL A 72 -11.56 -2.67 8.04
N GLY A 73 -10.95 -3.54 8.86
CA GLY A 73 -11.62 -4.22 9.97
C GLY A 73 -12.76 -5.12 9.47
N PRO A 74 -13.41 -5.90 10.34
CA PRO A 74 -14.80 -6.25 10.05
C PRO A 74 -15.57 -4.93 9.99
N GLY A 75 -15.95 -4.48 8.79
CA GLY A 75 -16.97 -3.45 8.70
C GLY A 75 -18.21 -3.90 9.48
N PRO A 76 -19.03 -2.97 10.02
CA PRO A 76 -20.20 -3.30 10.82
C PRO A 76 -21.33 -3.91 9.97
N ASP A 77 -21.11 -5.12 9.46
CA ASP A 77 -22.12 -5.97 8.82
C ASP A 77 -21.66 -7.44 8.93
N ASN A 78 -21.74 -7.98 10.16
CA ASN A 78 -22.15 -9.36 10.46
C ASN A 78 -22.29 -9.56 11.99
#